data_AF-A0A7S4T604-F1
#
_entry.id   AF-A0A7S4T604-F1
#
_cell.length_a   1.000
_cell.length_b   1.000
_cell.length_c   1.000
_cell.angle_alpha   90.00
_cell.angle_beta   90.00
_cell.angle_gamma   90.00
#
_symmetry.space_group_name_H-M   'P 1'
#
loop_
_entity.id
_entity.type
_entity.pdbx_description
1 polymer ?
#
loop_
_entity_poly.entity_id
_entity_poly.type
_entity_poly.pdbx_seq_one_letter_code
_entity_poly.pdbx_strand_id
1 'polypeptide(L)'
;ARAPRGSAAAPRPPGAGRGRATEPSVGGAGSRVRLVECGPLGGAQPRGLAGSRAAHAHLDWARTPTGQWVRVFSSTAMLPNRERDKARVENSLGLPEFGDAATEFYASCSGLPLALGYDRVVYGDHGPYVELSSHHICWSSFQNFVERPASCFYDEAWTADGLTMLYVQKRHVTNKPNPPRGPWSVQNNRTEGYANYLVGKYYLSCDAGTILVRRACVAQRRRRRAGRGQGGGGPAAGGTAPPPAGLAA
;
A
#
# COMPACT_ATOMS: atom_id res chain seq x y z
N ALA A 1 21.05 -26.80 59.29
CA ALA A 1 19.64 -27.09 59.65
C ALA A 1 18.88 -27.43 58.37
N ARG A 2 18.77 -28.71 57.99
CA ARG A 2 17.69 -29.67 58.28
C ARG A 2 16.31 -29.22 57.78
N ALA A 3 15.88 -29.85 56.68
CA ALA A 3 14.51 -29.89 56.17
C ALA A 3 13.63 -30.87 56.97
N PRO A 4 12.33 -30.89 56.67
CA PRO A 4 11.63 -32.15 56.33
C PRO A 4 10.75 -31.96 55.05
N ARG A 5 10.76 -32.83 54.02
CA ARG A 5 10.07 -34.15 53.87
C ARG A 5 8.65 -34.16 54.45
N GLY A 6 7.57 -34.49 53.74
CA GLY A 6 7.32 -34.92 52.36
C GLY A 6 5.82 -35.26 52.20
N SER A 7 5.39 -35.63 50.99
CA SER A 7 4.37 -36.67 50.79
C SER A 7 4.30 -37.04 49.31
N ALA A 8 4.13 -38.33 49.04
CA ALA A 8 4.16 -39.01 47.76
C ALA A 8 2.90 -39.87 47.57
N ALA A 9 2.76 -40.39 46.35
CA ALA A 9 1.82 -41.42 45.86
C ALA A 9 0.44 -40.89 45.39
N ALA A 10 -0.18 -41.36 44.30
CA ALA A 10 0.08 -42.52 43.43
C ALA A 10 -0.64 -42.38 42.05
N PRO A 11 -0.36 -43.29 41.08
CA PRO A 11 -0.73 -43.15 39.66
C PRO A 11 -1.88 -44.08 39.18
N ARG A 12 -2.22 -43.94 37.87
CA ARG A 12 -2.96 -44.83 36.92
C ARG A 12 -4.47 -44.55 36.71
N PRO A 13 -5.08 -44.89 35.55
CA PRO A 13 -4.69 -45.90 34.53
C PRO A 13 -4.69 -45.45 33.05
N PRO A 14 -4.22 -46.32 32.12
CA PRO A 14 -4.22 -46.09 30.68
C PRO A 14 -5.56 -46.48 30.04
N GLY A 15 -6.12 -45.60 29.20
CA GLY A 15 -7.27 -45.88 28.36
C GLY A 15 -6.84 -46.17 26.92
N ALA A 16 -6.96 -47.43 26.52
CA ALA A 16 -6.71 -47.91 25.17
C ALA A 16 -7.91 -47.62 24.24
N GLY A 17 -7.59 -47.15 23.04
CA GLY A 17 -8.15 -47.66 21.78
C GLY A 17 -9.59 -47.32 21.40
N ARG A 18 -9.74 -46.58 20.31
CA ARG A 18 -10.39 -47.07 19.06
C ARG A 18 -10.25 -46.02 17.96
N GLY A 19 -9.70 -46.45 16.82
CA GLY A 19 -9.68 -45.67 15.60
C GLY A 19 -11.08 -45.40 15.08
N ARG A 20 -11.26 -44.24 14.46
CA ARG A 20 -12.33 -44.01 13.50
C ARG A 20 -11.79 -43.16 12.36
N ALA A 21 -12.18 -43.58 11.17
CA ALA A 21 -11.69 -43.16 9.87
C ALA A 21 -11.73 -41.65 9.66
N THR A 22 -10.72 -41.20 8.95
CA THR A 22 -10.70 -40.03 8.07
C THR A 22 -11.99 -39.93 7.25
N GLU A 23 -12.83 -38.94 7.55
CA GLU A 23 -13.78 -38.39 6.58
C GLU A 23 -13.09 -37.25 5.82
N PRO A 24 -13.17 -37.23 4.48
CA PRO A 24 -12.66 -36.12 3.69
C PRO A 24 -13.48 -34.87 3.99
N SER A 25 -12.78 -33.81 4.38
CA SER A 25 -13.34 -32.47 4.51
C SER A 25 -13.97 -32.04 3.19
N VAL A 26 -15.28 -31.85 3.15
CA VAL A 26 -15.92 -31.04 2.11
C VAL A 26 -15.69 -29.58 2.48
N GLY A 27 -14.45 -29.13 2.25
CA GLY A 27 -14.10 -27.71 2.23
C GLY A 27 -14.80 -27.07 1.03
N GLY A 28 -15.68 -26.11 1.32
CA GLY A 28 -16.50 -25.46 0.30
C GLY A 28 -15.68 -24.72 -0.76
N ALA A 29 -16.20 -24.72 -1.99
CA ALA A 29 -15.99 -23.62 -2.91
C ALA A 29 -17.13 -22.62 -2.71
N GLY A 30 -17.23 -22.03 -1.51
CA GLY A 30 -17.99 -20.80 -1.35
C GLY A 30 -17.40 -19.81 -2.36
N SER A 31 -18.23 -19.33 -3.29
CA SER A 31 -17.76 -18.38 -4.30
C SER A 31 -17.22 -17.16 -3.57
N ARG A 32 -15.90 -17.08 -3.43
CA ARG A 32 -15.23 -15.89 -2.95
C ARG A 32 -15.43 -14.85 -4.03
N VAL A 33 -16.45 -14.02 -3.85
CA VAL A 33 -16.68 -12.83 -4.65
C VAL A 33 -15.42 -11.98 -4.53
N ARG A 34 -14.60 -11.99 -5.59
CA ARG A 34 -13.45 -11.09 -5.71
C ARG A 34 -14.01 -9.75 -6.16
N LEU A 35 -13.82 -8.70 -5.37
CA LEU A 35 -14.18 -7.35 -5.79
C LEU A 35 -13.25 -6.97 -6.95
N VAL A 36 -13.82 -6.86 -8.15
CA VAL A 36 -13.09 -6.43 -9.34
C VAL A 36 -13.35 -4.94 -9.53
N GLU A 37 -12.36 -4.10 -9.23
CA GLU A 37 -12.40 -2.71 -9.65
C GLU A 37 -11.92 -2.61 -11.10
N CYS A 38 -12.87 -2.56 -12.04
CA CYS A 38 -12.61 -2.39 -13.46
C CYS A 38 -12.31 -0.92 -13.78
N GLY A 39 -11.06 -0.48 -13.65
CA GLY A 39 -10.61 0.78 -14.24
C GLY A 39 -10.52 0.66 -15.78
N PRO A 40 -10.92 1.69 -16.57
CA PRO A 40 -10.82 1.64 -18.02
C PRO A 40 -9.35 1.77 -18.44
N LEU A 41 -8.69 0.63 -18.64
CA LEU A 41 -7.39 0.57 -19.30
C LEU A 41 -7.54 -0.37 -20.50
N GLY A 42 -7.92 0.20 -21.64
CA GLY A 42 -7.83 -0.50 -22.92
C GLY A 42 -6.37 -0.81 -23.20
N GLY A 43 -5.96 -2.06 -23.05
CA GLY A 43 -4.59 -2.48 -23.29
C GLY A 43 -4.49 -3.99 -23.46
N ALA A 44 -3.64 -4.42 -24.40
CA ALA A 44 -3.25 -5.81 -24.55
C ALA A 44 -2.59 -6.33 -23.26
N GLN A 45 -2.63 -7.65 -23.04
CA GLN A 45 -1.86 -8.30 -21.99
C GLN A 45 -0.41 -7.80 -22.04
N PRO A 46 0.19 -7.33 -20.93
CA PRO A 46 1.62 -7.04 -20.91
C PRO A 46 2.37 -8.32 -21.30
N ARG A 47 2.98 -8.34 -22.49
CA ARG A 47 3.85 -9.44 -22.91
C ARG A 47 5.01 -9.52 -21.92
N GLY A 48 5.10 -10.63 -21.16
CA GLY A 48 6.29 -10.94 -20.33
C GLY A 48 6.05 -11.35 -18.87
N LEU A 49 4.83 -11.36 -18.34
CA LEU A 49 4.59 -11.67 -16.91
C LEU A 49 4.13 -13.10 -16.59
N ALA A 50 3.98 -13.97 -17.60
CA ALA A 50 3.53 -15.36 -17.40
C ALA A 50 4.52 -16.25 -16.61
N GLY A 51 5.71 -15.74 -16.25
CA GLY A 51 6.74 -16.50 -15.53
C GLY A 51 7.04 -16.05 -14.10
N SER A 52 6.48 -14.94 -13.61
CA SER A 52 6.75 -14.50 -12.23
C SER A 52 5.70 -15.08 -11.30
N ARG A 53 6.12 -16.02 -10.46
CA ARG A 53 5.35 -16.67 -9.39
C ARG A 53 4.28 -15.73 -8.79
N ALA A 54 3.02 -16.15 -8.88
CA ALA A 54 1.82 -15.53 -8.33
C ALA A 54 1.88 -15.19 -6.81
N ALA A 55 2.97 -15.52 -6.11
CA ALA A 55 3.23 -15.07 -4.76
C ALA A 55 3.64 -13.59 -4.65
N HIS A 56 4.02 -12.93 -5.76
CA HIS A 56 4.67 -11.61 -5.72
C HIS A 56 3.83 -10.43 -6.22
N ALA A 57 2.66 -10.67 -6.79
CA ALA A 57 1.77 -9.61 -7.26
C ALA A 57 0.37 -9.84 -6.70
N HIS A 58 -0.14 -8.87 -5.94
CA HIS A 58 -1.55 -8.80 -5.52
C HIS A 58 -2.49 -8.39 -6.68
N LEU A 59 -1.93 -8.30 -7.87
CA LEU A 59 -2.54 -7.90 -9.12
C LEU A 59 -2.57 -9.13 -10.01
N ASP A 60 -3.75 -9.73 -10.09
CA ASP A 60 -4.10 -10.73 -11.08
C ASP A 60 -4.60 -10.03 -12.35
N TRP A 61 -4.70 -10.76 -13.45
CA TRP A 61 -5.34 -10.30 -14.68
C TRP A 61 -6.47 -11.26 -15.04
N ALA A 62 -7.64 -10.71 -15.36
CA ALA A 62 -8.76 -11.49 -15.89
C ALA A 62 -9.11 -11.02 -17.29
N ARG A 63 -9.56 -11.97 -18.13
CA ARG A 63 -10.07 -11.67 -19.47
C ARG A 63 -11.59 -11.54 -19.39
N THR A 64 -12.13 -10.42 -19.85
CA THR A 64 -13.58 -10.20 -19.95
C THR A 64 -14.18 -11.07 -21.07
N PRO A 65 -15.52 -11.27 -21.08
CA PRO A 65 -16.19 -11.94 -22.20
C PRO A 65 -15.95 -11.25 -23.56
N THR A 66 -15.72 -9.93 -23.55
CA THR A 66 -15.37 -9.13 -24.74
C THR A 66 -13.90 -9.27 -25.15
N GLY A 67 -13.11 -10.09 -24.45
CA GLY A 67 -11.71 -10.34 -24.73
C GLY A 67 -10.73 -9.31 -24.17
N GLN A 68 -11.21 -8.31 -23.42
CA GLN A 68 -10.37 -7.28 -22.79
C GLN A 68 -9.69 -7.82 -21.54
N TRP A 69 -8.48 -7.35 -21.23
CA TRP A 69 -7.80 -7.70 -19.98
C TRP A 69 -8.04 -6.64 -18.92
N VAL A 70 -8.52 -7.05 -17.76
CA VAL A 70 -8.74 -6.19 -16.60
C VAL A 70 -7.85 -6.62 -15.44
N ARG A 71 -7.40 -5.65 -14.65
CA ARG A 71 -6.67 -5.90 -13.42
C ARG A 71 -7.64 -6.41 -12.37
N VAL A 72 -7.24 -7.45 -11.65
CA VAL A 72 -7.99 -8.01 -10.53
C VAL A 72 -7.14 -7.85 -9.29
N PHE A 73 -7.61 -7.04 -8.36
CA PHE A 73 -6.92 -6.83 -7.10
C PHE A 73 -7.49 -7.78 -6.04
N SER A 74 -6.60 -8.42 -5.28
CA SER A 74 -7.01 -9.20 -4.12
C SER A 74 -6.82 -8.38 -2.85
N SER A 75 -7.89 -8.26 -2.06
CA SER A 75 -7.83 -7.57 -0.77
C SER A 75 -6.92 -8.30 0.21
N THR A 76 -6.21 -7.55 1.04
CA THR A 76 -5.44 -8.09 2.16
C THR A 76 -6.23 -8.12 3.47
N ALA A 77 -7.42 -7.50 3.50
CA ALA A 77 -8.32 -7.43 4.64
C ALA A 77 -9.26 -8.65 4.71
N MET A 78 -8.70 -9.85 4.91
CA MET A 78 -9.45 -11.11 4.97
C MET A 78 -9.61 -11.70 6.38
N LEU A 79 -9.04 -11.03 7.39
CA LEU A 79 -9.09 -11.46 8.79
C LEU A 79 -9.81 -10.39 9.62
N PRO A 80 -10.47 -10.75 10.74
CA PRO A 80 -11.27 -9.80 11.53
C PRO A 80 -10.49 -8.54 11.96
N ASN A 81 -9.22 -8.68 12.36
CA ASN A 81 -8.39 -7.52 12.72
C ASN A 81 -8.14 -6.59 11.53
N ARG A 82 -7.99 -7.16 10.34
CA ARG A 82 -7.68 -6.42 9.11
C ARG A 82 -8.91 -5.77 8.51
N GLU A 83 -10.07 -6.42 8.61
CA GLU A 83 -11.37 -5.83 8.25
C GLU A 83 -11.69 -4.63 9.13
N ARG A 84 -11.47 -4.76 10.46
CA ARG A 84 -11.56 -3.63 11.39
C ARG A 84 -10.62 -2.50 11.01
N ASP A 85 -9.36 -2.81 10.71
CA ASP A 85 -8.37 -1.81 10.33
C ASP A 85 -8.73 -1.12 9.00
N LYS A 86 -9.29 -1.86 8.03
CA LYS A 86 -9.83 -1.33 6.78
C LYS A 86 -10.97 -0.37 7.01
N ALA A 87 -11.99 -0.79 7.77
CA ALA A 87 -13.11 0.07 8.11
C ALA A 87 -12.64 1.36 8.78
N ARG A 88 -11.66 1.27 9.69
CA ARG A 88 -11.07 2.46 10.32
C ARG A 88 -10.37 3.38 9.32
N VAL A 89 -9.50 2.84 8.45
CA VAL A 89 -8.78 3.66 7.45
C VAL A 89 -9.76 4.37 6.52
N GLU A 90 -10.77 3.65 6.03
CA GLU A 90 -11.78 4.22 5.14
C GLU A 90 -12.63 5.29 5.86
N ASN A 91 -13.00 5.08 7.13
CA ASN A 91 -13.79 6.03 7.90
C ASN A 91 -13.00 7.27 8.35
N SER A 92 -11.72 7.10 8.72
CA SER A 92 -10.92 8.19 9.31
C SER A 92 -10.15 9.00 8.26
N LEU A 93 -9.67 8.36 7.20
CA LEU A 93 -8.86 8.99 6.16
C LEU A 93 -9.60 9.14 4.82
N GLY A 94 -10.75 8.49 4.65
CA GLY A 94 -11.44 8.45 3.36
C GLY A 94 -10.63 7.76 2.26
N LEU A 95 -9.67 6.92 2.66
CA LEU A 95 -8.67 6.30 1.79
C LEU A 95 -9.12 4.88 1.39
N PRO A 96 -9.49 4.63 0.11
CA PRO A 96 -9.88 3.30 -0.33
C PRO A 96 -8.68 2.33 -0.36
N GLU A 97 -8.95 1.03 -0.25
CA GLU A 97 -7.89 0.02 -0.28
C GLU A 97 -7.10 0.02 -1.58
N PHE A 98 -7.73 0.19 -2.74
CA PHE A 98 -7.03 0.11 -4.02
C PHE A 98 -6.58 1.50 -4.49
N GLY A 99 -5.39 1.53 -5.11
CA GLY A 99 -4.65 2.75 -5.43
C GLY A 99 -5.40 3.77 -6.28
N ASP A 100 -5.20 5.04 -5.94
CA ASP A 100 -5.67 6.19 -6.69
C ASP A 100 -4.51 7.14 -6.98
N ALA A 101 -4.16 7.29 -8.26
CA ALA A 101 -3.07 8.15 -8.74
C ALA A 101 -3.28 9.65 -8.47
N ALA A 102 -4.49 10.06 -8.06
CA ALA A 102 -4.83 11.45 -7.76
C ALA A 102 -4.80 11.78 -6.25
N THR A 103 -4.58 10.80 -5.39
CA THR A 103 -4.57 11.01 -3.94
C THR A 103 -3.24 11.64 -3.51
N GLU A 104 -3.32 12.73 -2.77
CA GLU A 104 -2.16 13.44 -2.21
C GLU A 104 -2.02 13.12 -0.72
N PHE A 105 -0.80 12.86 -0.28
CA PHE A 105 -0.45 12.57 1.10
C PHE A 105 0.44 13.67 1.67
N TYR A 106 0.14 14.12 2.88
CA TYR A 106 0.92 15.13 3.60
C TYR A 106 1.23 14.66 5.02
N ALA A 107 2.35 15.10 5.59
CA ALA A 107 2.63 14.91 7.01
C ALA A 107 1.60 15.68 7.83
N SER A 108 0.98 15.04 8.82
CA SER A 108 -0.06 15.66 9.64
C SER A 108 0.44 16.86 10.43
N CYS A 109 1.63 16.75 11.02
CA CYS A 109 2.19 17.77 11.91
C CYS A 109 2.78 18.96 11.17
N SER A 110 3.48 18.74 10.05
CA SER A 110 4.21 19.80 9.34
C SER A 110 3.58 20.22 8.01
N GLY A 111 2.63 19.44 7.48
CA GLY A 111 2.05 19.69 6.17
C GLY A 111 3.00 19.43 4.99
N LEU A 112 4.16 18.80 5.22
CA LEU A 112 5.10 18.45 4.15
C LEU A 112 4.46 17.45 3.17
N PRO A 113 4.62 17.63 1.84
CA PRO A 113 4.12 16.67 0.87
C PRO A 113 4.90 15.35 0.97
N LEU A 114 4.21 14.23 1.09
CA LEU A 114 4.84 12.91 1.23
C LEU A 114 4.77 12.11 -0.07
N ALA A 115 3.60 12.08 -0.70
CA ALA A 115 3.38 11.31 -1.92
C ALA A 115 2.19 11.84 -2.75
N LEU A 116 2.22 11.52 -4.05
CA LEU A 116 1.12 11.67 -4.99
C LEU A 116 0.85 10.32 -5.67
N GLY A 117 -0.34 9.78 -5.43
CA GLY A 117 -0.70 8.43 -5.84
C GLY A 117 -0.29 7.37 -4.81
N TYR A 118 -0.85 6.18 -4.95
CA TYR A 118 -0.46 4.99 -4.20
C TYR A 118 -0.88 3.73 -4.94
N ASP A 119 -0.26 2.59 -4.62
CA ASP A 119 -0.61 1.31 -5.25
C ASP A 119 -1.84 0.67 -4.57
N ARG A 120 -1.85 0.67 -3.23
CA ARG A 120 -2.93 0.17 -2.37
C ARG A 120 -2.67 0.45 -0.89
N VAL A 121 -3.62 0.13 -0.03
CA VAL A 121 -3.42 -0.06 1.41
C VAL A 121 -3.20 -1.55 1.69
N VAL A 122 -2.13 -1.87 2.41
CA VAL A 122 -1.83 -3.22 2.89
C VAL A 122 -2.28 -3.35 4.33
N TYR A 123 -3.19 -4.29 4.57
CA TYR A 123 -3.64 -4.67 5.90
C TYR A 123 -2.86 -5.89 6.37
N GLY A 124 -1.86 -5.66 7.20
CA GLY A 124 -1.09 -6.71 7.89
C GLY A 124 -1.55 -6.88 9.33
N ASP A 125 -0.96 -7.85 10.03
CA ASP A 125 -1.26 -8.03 11.45
C ASP A 125 -0.55 -7.02 12.36
N HIS A 126 0.26 -6.11 11.80
CA HIS A 126 0.88 -4.97 12.50
C HIS A 126 0.13 -3.65 12.27
N GLY A 127 -1.03 -3.70 11.62
CA GLY A 127 -1.80 -2.53 11.23
C GLY A 127 -1.71 -2.18 9.73
N PRO A 128 -2.42 -1.13 9.31
CA PRO A 128 -2.52 -0.69 7.93
C PRO A 128 -1.36 0.20 7.47
N TYR A 129 -0.91 -0.01 6.24
CA TYR A 129 0.12 0.81 5.60
C TYR A 129 -0.24 1.16 4.15
N VAL A 130 0.03 2.39 3.74
CA VAL A 130 -0.03 2.80 2.32
C VAL A 130 1.18 2.20 1.61
N GLU A 131 0.96 1.40 0.58
CA GLU A 131 1.99 0.86 -0.29
C GLU A 131 2.24 1.81 -1.46
N LEU A 132 3.49 2.26 -1.60
CA LEU A 132 3.93 3.23 -2.58
C LEU A 132 4.99 2.62 -3.50
N SER A 133 4.97 3.04 -4.76
CA SER A 133 6.09 2.91 -5.69
C SER A 133 6.97 4.14 -5.61
N SER A 134 8.25 4.01 -5.98
CA SER A 134 9.23 5.11 -5.88
C SER A 134 8.75 6.43 -6.54
N HIS A 135 8.05 6.33 -7.67
CA HIS A 135 7.55 7.49 -8.40
C HIS A 135 6.35 8.20 -7.76
N HIS A 136 5.70 7.60 -6.76
CA HIS A 136 4.68 8.28 -5.97
C HIS A 136 5.29 9.21 -4.94
N ILE A 137 6.54 8.98 -4.53
CA ILE A 137 7.13 9.62 -3.34
C ILE A 137 7.70 10.99 -3.68
N CYS A 138 7.40 11.98 -2.83
CA CYS A 138 8.05 13.28 -2.85
C CYS A 138 9.41 13.20 -2.14
N TRP A 139 10.42 12.68 -2.82
CA TRP A 139 11.75 12.43 -2.24
C TRP A 139 12.43 13.66 -1.62
N SER A 140 12.11 14.86 -2.10
CA SER A 140 12.60 16.12 -1.51
C SER A 140 12.18 16.31 -0.04
N SER A 141 11.10 15.65 0.40
CA SER A 141 10.65 15.68 1.79
C SER A 141 11.40 14.71 2.68
N PHE A 142 12.02 13.67 2.13
CA PHE A 142 12.68 12.57 2.86
C PHE A 142 14.20 12.63 2.76
N GLN A 143 14.81 13.61 3.43
CA GLN A 143 16.25 13.88 3.32
C GLN A 143 17.10 13.04 4.28
N ASN A 144 16.48 12.44 5.29
CA ASN A 144 17.16 11.72 6.36
C ASN A 144 17.03 10.21 6.15
N PHE A 145 18.04 9.57 5.56
CA PHE A 145 18.05 8.12 5.31
C PHE A 145 18.89 7.37 6.33
N VAL A 146 18.33 6.31 6.90
CA VAL A 146 18.99 5.41 7.86
C VAL A 146 19.01 4.00 7.29
N GLU A 147 20.20 3.57 6.87
CA GLU A 147 20.43 2.19 6.47
C GLU A 147 20.51 1.29 7.71
N ARG A 148 19.62 0.31 7.77
CA ARG A 148 19.59 -0.71 8.81
C ARG A 148 20.45 -1.92 8.41
N PRO A 149 21.04 -2.66 9.38
CA PRO A 149 21.84 -3.85 9.11
C PRO A 149 21.13 -4.86 8.19
N ALA A 150 21.89 -5.68 7.46
CA ALA A 150 21.34 -6.66 6.52
C ALA A 150 20.37 -7.69 7.15
N SER A 151 20.45 -7.90 8.47
CA SER A 151 19.51 -8.74 9.22
C SER A 151 18.10 -8.14 9.34
N CYS A 152 17.95 -6.82 9.18
CA CYS A 152 16.68 -6.11 9.23
C CYS A 152 15.87 -6.28 7.94
N PHE A 153 14.56 -6.02 8.01
CA PHE A 153 13.64 -6.21 6.89
C PHE A 153 13.42 -4.95 6.05
N TYR A 154 13.77 -3.78 6.59
CA TYR A 154 13.57 -2.47 5.96
C TYR A 154 14.67 -1.49 6.37
N ASP A 155 14.83 -0.44 5.57
CA ASP A 155 15.51 0.82 5.93
C ASP A 155 14.49 1.91 6.24
N GLU A 156 14.97 3.05 6.73
CA GLU A 156 14.12 4.14 7.15
C GLU A 156 14.47 5.40 6.37
N ALA A 157 13.47 6.00 5.73
CA ALA A 157 13.57 7.33 5.16
C ALA A 157 12.67 8.25 6.00
N TRP A 158 13.28 9.22 6.66
CA TRP A 158 12.61 10.18 7.53
C TRP A 158 12.45 11.51 6.83
N THR A 159 11.32 12.18 7.12
CA THR A 159 11.12 13.55 6.69
C THR A 159 12.19 14.49 7.25
N ALA A 160 12.37 15.65 6.63
CA ALA A 160 13.36 16.65 7.08
C ALA A 160 13.13 17.09 8.55
N ASP A 161 11.89 17.09 9.02
CA ASP A 161 11.51 17.37 10.41
C ASP A 161 11.65 16.16 11.36
N GLY A 162 11.96 14.97 10.84
CA GLY A 162 12.10 13.73 11.61
C GLY A 162 10.81 13.16 12.18
N LEU A 163 9.63 13.69 11.79
CA LEU A 163 8.35 13.29 12.38
C LEU A 163 7.65 12.15 11.65
N THR A 164 7.87 12.03 10.34
CA THR A 164 7.22 10.99 9.51
C THR A 164 8.27 10.07 8.91
N MET A 165 8.08 8.77 9.11
CA MET A 165 8.95 7.73 8.58
C MET A 165 8.28 6.97 7.45
N LEU A 166 9.05 6.72 6.40
CA LEU A 166 8.76 5.81 5.32
C LEU A 166 9.63 4.56 5.49
N TYR A 167 8.99 3.39 5.53
CA TYR A 167 9.70 2.11 5.55
C TYR A 167 10.11 1.75 4.13
N VAL A 168 11.41 1.53 3.90
CA VAL A 168 11.97 1.08 2.61
C VAL A 168 12.17 -0.43 2.66
N GLN A 169 11.29 -1.20 2.03
CA GLN A 169 11.26 -2.65 2.22
C GLN A 169 12.40 -3.36 1.47
N LYS A 170 13.27 -4.05 2.22
CA LYS A 170 14.40 -4.81 1.67
C LYS A 170 14.17 -6.31 1.57
N ARG A 171 13.31 -6.87 2.43
CA ARG A 171 13.08 -8.32 2.53
C ARG A 171 11.62 -8.65 2.68
N HIS A 172 11.17 -9.80 2.18
CA HIS A 172 9.82 -10.27 2.48
C HIS A 172 9.70 -10.69 3.95
N VAL A 173 8.52 -10.54 4.55
CA VAL A 173 8.23 -10.98 5.93
C VAL A 173 7.57 -12.37 6.00
N THR A 174 7.75 -13.18 4.95
CA THR A 174 7.13 -14.52 4.85
C THR A 174 7.61 -15.50 5.93
N ASN A 175 8.83 -15.31 6.43
CA ASN A 175 9.40 -16.09 7.54
C ASN A 175 9.07 -15.51 8.93
N LYS A 176 8.18 -14.52 9.01
CA LYS A 176 7.76 -13.87 10.26
C LYS A 176 6.27 -14.15 10.47
N PRO A 177 5.92 -15.24 11.17
CA PRO A 177 4.52 -15.63 11.32
C PRO A 177 3.70 -14.63 12.14
N ASN A 178 4.38 -13.83 12.96
CA ASN A 178 3.77 -12.81 13.78
C ASN A 178 4.48 -11.47 13.63
N PRO A 179 3.73 -10.37 13.80
CA PRO A 179 4.30 -9.03 13.79
C PRO A 179 5.07 -8.75 15.08
N PRO A 180 5.98 -7.75 15.08
CA PRO A 180 6.49 -7.14 16.30
C PRO A 180 5.37 -6.64 17.22
N ARG A 181 5.69 -6.35 18.49
CA ARG A 181 4.71 -5.75 19.42
C ARG A 181 4.41 -4.30 19.04
N GLY A 182 3.14 -3.94 19.05
CA GLY A 182 2.65 -2.61 18.67
C GLY A 182 1.14 -2.49 18.95
N PRO A 183 0.57 -1.27 18.84
CA PRO A 183 -0.82 -1.00 19.22
C PRO A 183 -1.86 -1.82 18.43
N TRP A 184 -1.52 -2.18 17.18
CA TRP A 184 -2.39 -2.92 16.27
C TRP A 184 -1.96 -4.37 16.05
N SER A 185 -0.94 -4.83 16.80
CA SER A 185 -0.35 -6.15 16.62
C SER A 185 -1.29 -7.27 17.02
N VAL A 186 -1.52 -8.21 16.11
CA VAL A 186 -2.26 -9.45 16.38
C VAL A 186 -1.39 -10.66 16.06
N GLN A 187 -1.32 -11.62 16.99
CA GLN A 187 -0.47 -12.81 16.86
C GLN A 187 -1.26 -13.96 16.18
N ASN A 188 -1.42 -13.88 14.86
CA ASN A 188 -2.19 -14.84 14.07
C ASN A 188 -1.39 -16.10 13.64
N ASN A 189 -0.08 -16.16 13.91
CA ASN A 189 0.81 -17.27 13.58
C ASN A 189 0.75 -17.71 12.10
N ARG A 190 0.80 -16.75 11.17
CA ARG A 190 0.57 -16.99 9.75
C ARG A 190 1.76 -17.67 9.07
N THR A 191 1.52 -18.79 8.40
CA THR A 191 2.57 -19.53 7.66
C THR A 191 3.20 -18.74 6.52
N GLU A 192 2.45 -17.81 5.94
CA GLU A 192 2.81 -16.94 4.83
C GLU A 192 3.41 -15.60 5.28
N GLY A 193 3.56 -15.39 6.59
CA GLY A 193 4.00 -14.13 7.17
C GLY A 193 2.87 -13.21 7.63
N TYR A 194 3.17 -12.31 8.56
CA TYR A 194 2.19 -11.41 9.19
C TYR A 194 1.66 -10.31 8.25
N ALA A 195 2.35 -10.02 7.14
CA ALA A 195 1.94 -9.02 6.16
C ALA A 195 2.45 -9.40 4.77
N ASN A 196 1.81 -8.86 3.72
CA ASN A 196 2.27 -9.04 2.34
C ASN A 196 3.12 -7.84 1.90
N TYR A 197 4.24 -7.60 2.58
CA TYR A 197 5.20 -6.58 2.18
C TYR A 197 6.10 -7.08 1.04
N LEU A 198 6.25 -6.23 0.04
CA LEU A 198 6.98 -6.49 -1.19
C LEU A 198 8.29 -5.73 -1.19
N VAL A 199 9.37 -6.40 -1.59
CA VAL A 199 10.69 -5.77 -1.74
C VAL A 199 10.64 -4.70 -2.82
N GLY A 200 11.29 -3.57 -2.57
CA GLY A 200 11.31 -2.41 -3.48
C GLY A 200 10.05 -1.53 -3.40
N LYS A 201 9.11 -1.86 -2.52
CA LYS A 201 7.99 -0.99 -2.15
C LYS A 201 8.32 -0.20 -0.89
N TYR A 202 7.55 0.85 -0.72
CA TYR A 202 7.68 1.78 0.38
C TYR A 202 6.37 1.84 1.15
N TYR A 203 6.45 1.90 2.48
CA TYR A 203 5.29 1.80 3.34
C TYR A 203 5.19 3.00 4.27
N LEU A 204 4.01 3.63 4.30
CA LEU A 204 3.68 4.76 5.16
C LEU A 204 2.54 4.36 6.10
N SER A 205 2.61 4.71 7.38
CA SER A 205 1.56 4.35 8.33
C SER A 205 0.23 5.02 7.99
N CYS A 206 -0.88 4.27 8.01
CA CYS A 206 -2.23 4.84 7.83
C CYS A 206 -2.83 5.34 9.15
N ASP A 207 -2.10 6.18 9.87
CA ASP A 207 -2.58 6.83 11.09
C ASP A 207 -2.93 8.30 10.80
N ALA A 208 -4.13 8.74 11.19
CA ALA A 208 -4.56 10.13 11.06
C ALA A 208 -3.70 11.09 11.89
N GLY A 209 -3.05 10.58 12.94
CA GLY A 209 -2.03 11.32 13.68
C GLY A 209 -0.72 11.50 12.92
N THR A 210 -0.46 10.71 11.87
CA THR A 210 0.80 10.74 11.09
C THR A 210 0.62 11.39 9.71
N ILE A 211 -0.51 11.12 9.04
CA ILE A 211 -0.75 11.56 7.66
C ILE A 211 -2.08 12.27 7.49
N LEU A 212 -2.11 13.20 6.54
CA LEU A 212 -3.32 13.80 5.99
C LEU A 212 -3.49 13.35 4.54
N VAL A 213 -4.72 12.99 4.19
CA VAL A 213 -5.09 12.52 2.85
C VAL A 213 -5.96 13.58 2.18
N ARG A 214 -5.56 14.04 0.99
CA ARG A 214 -6.36 14.92 0.15
C ARG A 214 -6.68 14.23 -1.16
N ARG A 215 -7.97 14.06 -1.43
CA ARG A 215 -8.46 13.50 -2.69
C ARG A 215 -8.92 14.64 -3.57
N ALA A 216 -8.33 14.77 -4.76
CA ALA A 216 -8.81 15.75 -5.73
C ALA A 216 -10.24 15.36 -6.15
N CYS A 217 -11.24 16.18 -5.83
CA CYS A 217 -12.57 15.94 -6.36
C CYS A 217 -12.54 16.10 -7.88
N VAL A 218 -13.26 15.24 -8.61
CA VAL A 218 -13.31 15.26 -10.09
C VAL A 218 -13.70 16.65 -10.63
N ALA A 219 -14.49 17.41 -9.87
CA ALA A 219 -14.91 18.78 -10.20
C ALA A 219 -13.76 19.81 -10.20
N GLN A 220 -12.78 19.71 -9.28
CA GLN A 220 -11.66 20.65 -9.20
C GLN A 220 -10.72 20.57 -10.41
N ARG A 221 -10.60 19.38 -11.04
CA ARG A 221 -9.76 19.19 -12.23
C ARG A 221 -10.30 19.90 -13.47
N ARG A 222 -11.63 19.95 -13.65
CA ARG A 222 -12.25 20.64 -14.80
C ARG A 222 -11.99 22.16 -14.77
N ARG A 223 -12.05 22.78 -13.58
CA ARG A 223 -11.79 24.22 -13.41
C ARG A 223 -10.33 24.60 -13.69
N ARG A 224 -9.36 23.77 -13.27
CA ARG A 224 -7.94 24.02 -13.54
C ARG A 224 -7.56 23.92 -15.02
N ARG A 225 -8.26 23.09 -15.82
CA ARG A 225 -8.08 23.05 -17.28
C ARG A 225 -8.77 24.22 -18.00
N ALA A 226 -9.94 24.64 -17.52
CA ALA A 226 -10.68 25.75 -18.14
C ALA A 226 -10.03 27.14 -17.90
N GLY A 227 -9.25 27.32 -16.83
CA GLY A 227 -8.64 28.60 -16.48
C GLY A 227 -7.33 28.95 -17.19
N ARG A 228 -6.82 28.10 -18.10
CA ARG A 228 -5.51 28.34 -18.77
C ARG A 228 -5.63 28.79 -20.23
N GLY A 229 -6.83 29.16 -20.67
CA GLY A 229 -7.13 29.52 -22.06
C GLY A 229 -8.02 30.74 -22.20
N GLN A 230 -7.69 31.85 -21.53
CA GLN A 230 -8.25 33.16 -21.87
C GLN A 230 -7.30 34.26 -21.38
N GLY A 231 -6.50 34.80 -22.31
CA GLY A 231 -5.57 35.89 -22.02
C GLY A 231 -4.55 36.02 -23.15
N GLY A 232 -4.95 36.64 -24.26
CA GLY A 232 -4.05 36.92 -25.38
C GLY A 232 -4.75 37.27 -26.69
N GLY A 233 -5.78 38.12 -26.63
CA GLY A 233 -6.32 38.78 -27.82
C GLY A 233 -5.59 40.10 -28.03
N GLY A 234 -4.86 40.21 -29.13
CA GLY A 234 -4.36 41.46 -29.69
C GLY A 234 -4.13 41.26 -31.19
N PRO A 235 -4.91 41.91 -32.08
CA PRO A 235 -4.86 41.64 -33.51
C PRO A 235 -3.72 42.38 -34.21
N ALA A 236 -3.23 41.76 -35.28
CA ALA A 236 -2.25 42.30 -36.21
C ALA A 236 -2.91 43.12 -37.35
N ALA A 237 -2.27 44.23 -37.73
CA ALA A 237 -2.25 44.88 -39.05
C ALA A 237 -1.35 46.13 -38.88
N GLY A 238 -0.42 46.56 -39.75
CA GLY A 238 0.10 46.25 -41.08
C GLY A 238 1.21 47.31 -41.30
N GLY A 239 2.41 46.99 -41.79
CA GLY A 239 2.76 47.03 -43.21
C GLY A 239 3.60 48.27 -43.56
N THR A 240 4.77 48.06 -44.20
CA THR A 240 5.62 48.99 -45.01
C THR A 240 6.35 50.14 -44.29
N ALA A 241 7.61 50.53 -44.53
CA ALA A 241 8.71 50.24 -45.47
C ALA A 241 10.05 50.80 -44.86
N PRO A 242 11.26 50.53 -45.43
CA PRO A 242 12.56 50.95 -44.86
C PRO A 242 13.13 52.25 -45.50
N PRO A 243 14.43 52.59 -45.30
CA PRO A 243 15.00 53.69 -44.49
C PRO A 243 15.33 54.97 -45.30
N PRO A 244 16.02 55.97 -44.72
CA PRO A 244 17.40 56.12 -45.17
C PRO A 244 18.43 56.49 -44.09
N ALA A 245 19.68 56.20 -44.46
CA ALA A 245 20.93 56.59 -43.84
C ALA A 245 21.12 58.12 -43.76
N GLY A 246 21.95 58.58 -42.83
CA GLY A 246 22.54 59.91 -42.96
C GLY A 246 23.20 60.50 -41.71
N LEU A 247 24.54 60.38 -41.68
CA LEU A 247 25.55 61.34 -41.18
C LEU A 247 25.50 61.88 -39.73
N ALA A 248 26.51 61.44 -38.98
CA ALA A 248 27.60 62.24 -38.40
C ALA A 248 27.32 63.69 -37.95
N ALA A 249 27.52 63.96 -36.66
CA ALA A 249 28.71 64.62 -36.14
C ALA A 249 28.87 64.30 -34.65
#